data_AF-A0A4Q3RJ29-F1
#
_entry.id   AF-A0A4Q3RJ29-F1
#
_cell.length_a   1.000
_cell.length_b   1.000
_cell.length_c   1.000
_cell.angle_alpha   90.00
_cell.angle_beta   90.00
_cell.angle_gamma   90.00
#
_symmetry.space_group_name_H-M   'P 1'
#
loop_
_entity.id
_entity.type
_entity.pdbx_description
1 polymer ?
#
loop_
_entity_poly.entity_id
_entity_poly.type
_entity_poly.pdbx_seq_one_letter_code
_entity_poly.pdbx_strand_id
1 'polypeptide(L)'
;MGEERNFAAYQEDLKTKKAVERNLEIIGEAVSRILKADAGFQIKNARHIIGTRNRIIHSYDNISDEVIWTIVCRELPELKKDIDNLLKGE
;
A
#
# COMPACT_ATOMS: atom_id res chain seq x y z
N MET A 1 14.94 -4.25 3.51
CA MET A 1 15.06 -3.51 4.78
C MET A 1 15.55 -4.50 5.81
N GLY A 2 16.71 -4.24 6.42
CA GLY A 2 17.28 -5.08 7.49
C GLY A 2 16.36 -5.11 8.72
N GLU A 3 16.70 -5.97 9.67
CA GLU A 3 15.83 -6.52 10.72
C GLU A 3 15.21 -5.51 11.72
N GLU A 4 15.40 -4.21 11.55
CA GLU A 4 14.77 -3.19 12.39
C GLU A 4 14.14 -2.07 11.53
N ARG A 5 12.82 -1.96 11.62
CA ARG A 5 12.06 -0.87 10.97
C ARG A 5 12.30 0.42 11.76
N ASN A 6 13.24 1.24 11.30
CA ASN A 6 13.56 2.52 11.93
C ASN A 6 12.85 3.68 11.22
N PHE A 7 11.93 4.34 11.94
CA PHE A 7 11.17 5.46 11.40
C PHE A 7 12.05 6.68 11.09
N ALA A 8 12.98 7.04 11.99
CA ALA A 8 13.87 8.18 11.78
C ALA A 8 14.75 7.99 10.53
N ALA A 9 15.29 6.78 10.34
CA ALA A 9 16.05 6.45 9.14
C ALA A 9 15.19 6.51 7.86
N TYR A 10 13.91 6.12 7.94
CA TYR A 10 12.96 6.26 6.83
C TYR A 10 12.65 7.72 6.50
N GLN A 11 12.46 8.57 7.53
CA GLN A 11 12.16 9.99 7.35
C GLN A 11 13.27 10.73 6.62
N GLU A 12 14.53 10.39 6.89
CA GLU A 12 15.71 11.01 6.28
C GLU A 12 16.03 10.44 4.88
N ASP A 13 15.57 9.24 4.55
CA ASP A 13 15.82 8.61 3.25
C ASP A 13 14.73 8.93 2.21
N LEU A 14 14.85 10.10 1.58
CA LEU A 14 13.94 10.57 0.53
C LEU A 14 13.79 9.56 -0.64
N LYS A 15 14.84 8.82 -0.98
CA LYS A 15 14.78 7.82 -2.05
C LYS A 15 13.86 6.68 -1.67
N THR A 16 14.00 6.17 -0.45
CA THR A 16 13.12 5.12 0.08
C THR A 16 11.67 5.62 0.17
N LYS A 17 11.43 6.85 0.63
CA LYS A 17 10.08 7.43 0.67
C LYS A 17 9.40 7.46 -0.70
N LYS A 18 10.07 8.04 -1.69
CA LYS A 18 9.55 8.09 -3.07
C LYS A 18 9.32 6.70 -3.67
N ALA A 19 10.21 5.75 -3.39
CA ALA A 19 10.04 4.38 -3.85
C ALA A 19 8.82 3.69 -3.21
N VAL A 20 8.60 3.92 -1.91
CA VAL A 20 7.44 3.39 -1.17
C VAL A 20 6.14 3.98 -1.71
N GLU A 21 6.06 5.31 -1.83
CA GLU A 21 4.90 6.02 -2.38
C GLU A 21 4.53 5.48 -3.76
N ARG A 22 5.54 5.39 -4.65
CA ARG A 22 5.33 4.90 -6.01
C ARG A 22 4.82 3.46 -6.05
N ASN A 23 5.35 2.59 -5.20
CA ASN A 23 4.89 1.20 -5.14
C ASN A 23 3.45 1.10 -4.64
N LEU A 24 3.05 1.91 -3.66
CA LEU A 24 1.69 1.95 -3.15
C LEU A 24 0.69 2.46 -4.20
N GLU A 25 1.08 3.46 -5.01
CA GLU A 25 0.28 3.90 -6.16
C GLU A 25 0.04 2.77 -7.17
N ILE A 26 1.11 2.04 -7.52
CA ILE A 26 1.06 0.93 -8.48
C ILE A 26 0.12 -0.17 -7.99
N ILE A 27 0.21 -0.53 -6.69
CA ILE A 27 -0.65 -1.54 -6.06
C ILE A 27 -2.12 -1.09 -6.14
N GLY A 28 -2.42 0.15 -5.77
CA GLY A 28 -3.78 0.69 -5.83
C GLY A 28 -4.37 0.72 -7.23
N GLU A 29 -3.57 1.12 -8.21
CA GLU A 29 -3.96 1.12 -9.62
C GLU A 29 -4.20 -0.30 -10.15
N ALA A 30 -3.37 -1.28 -9.75
CA ALA A 30 -3.54 -2.67 -10.13
C ALA A 30 -4.88 -3.23 -9.63
N VAL A 31 -5.21 -3.00 -8.36
CA VAL A 31 -6.50 -3.41 -7.77
C VAL A 31 -7.68 -2.72 -8.47
N SER A 32 -7.56 -1.42 -8.76
CA SER A 32 -8.59 -0.70 -9.50
C SER A 32 -8.82 -1.31 -10.90
N ARG A 33 -7.75 -1.70 -11.61
CA ARG A 33 -7.85 -2.33 -12.92
C ARG A 33 -8.51 -3.70 -12.86
N ILE A 34 -8.19 -4.51 -11.85
CA ILE A 34 -8.83 -5.82 -11.66
C ILE A 34 -10.33 -5.65 -11.48
N LEU A 35 -10.77 -4.77 -10.57
CA LEU A 35 -12.19 -4.54 -10.33
C LEU A 35 -12.92 -3.88 -11.51
N LYS A 36 -12.22 -3.12 -12.35
CA LYS A 36 -12.79 -2.59 -13.60
C LYS A 36 -12.98 -3.67 -14.65
N ALA A 37 -12.06 -4.64 -14.72
CA ALA A 37 -12.14 -5.76 -15.66
C ALA A 37 -13.17 -6.81 -15.21
N ASP A 38 -13.26 -7.06 -13.90
CA ASP A 38 -14.22 -7.95 -13.28
C ASP A 38 -14.69 -7.36 -11.95
N ALA A 39 -15.87 -6.74 -11.98
CA ALA A 39 -16.50 -6.13 -10.80
C ALA A 39 -16.94 -7.18 -9.76
N GLY A 40 -17.08 -8.45 -10.17
CA GLY A 40 -17.43 -9.56 -9.29
C GLY A 40 -16.22 -10.14 -8.55
N PHE A 41 -15.00 -9.79 -8.96
CA PHE A 41 -13.77 -10.34 -8.40
C PHE A 41 -13.63 -9.99 -6.91
N GLN A 42 -13.63 -11.02 -6.07
CA GLN A 42 -13.60 -10.86 -4.62
C GLN A 42 -12.16 -10.68 -4.12
N ILE A 43 -11.68 -9.44 -4.12
CA ILE A 43 -10.46 -9.09 -3.38
C ILE A 43 -10.87 -8.73 -1.97
N LYS A 44 -10.45 -9.55 -1.02
CA LYS A 44 -10.62 -9.24 0.40
C LYS A 44 -9.95 -7.89 0.69
N ASN A 45 -10.67 -7.01 1.38
CA ASN A 45 -10.21 -5.65 1.71
C ASN A 45 -9.88 -4.74 0.51
N ALA A 46 -10.43 -4.98 -0.70
CA ALA A 46 -10.18 -4.13 -1.88
C ALA A 46 -10.38 -2.63 -1.62
N ARG A 47 -11.43 -2.29 -0.87
CA ARG A 47 -11.74 -0.91 -0.48
C ARG A 47 -10.64 -0.28 0.35
N HIS A 48 -9.97 -1.05 1.21
CA HIS A 48 -8.85 -0.59 2.00
C HIS A 48 -7.66 -0.22 1.10
N ILE A 49 -7.33 -1.08 0.13
CA ILE A 49 -6.23 -0.86 -0.82
C ILE A 49 -6.45 0.39 -1.68
N ILE A 50 -7.67 0.58 -2.17
CA ILE A 50 -8.06 1.78 -2.89
C ILE A 50 -8.00 3.01 -1.97
N GLY A 51 -8.41 2.85 -0.71
CA GLY A 51 -8.28 3.89 0.32
C GLY A 51 -6.83 4.31 0.57
N THR A 52 -5.90 3.34 0.65
CA THR A 52 -4.46 3.59 0.79
C THR A 52 -3.92 4.40 -0.39
N ARG A 53 -4.30 4.03 -1.63
CA ARG A 53 -3.97 4.80 -2.85
C ARG A 53 -4.52 6.22 -2.78
N ASN A 54 -5.78 6.37 -2.41
CA ASN A 54 -6.44 7.67 -2.33
C ASN A 54 -5.78 8.57 -1.28
N ARG A 55 -5.36 8.02 -0.14
CA ARG A 55 -4.59 8.77 0.87
C ARG A 55 -3.28 9.31 0.29
N ILE A 56 -2.55 8.51 -0.48
CA ILE A 56 -1.25 8.90 -1.06
C ILE A 56 -1.42 9.98 -2.14
N ILE A 57 -2.40 9.83 -3.03
CA ILE A 57 -2.63 10.75 -4.14
C ILE A 57 -3.26 12.07 -3.67
N HIS A 58 -4.25 12.01 -2.77
CA HIS A 58 -4.96 13.22 -2.32
C HIS A 58 -4.22 14.01 -1.25
N SER A 59 -3.28 13.38 -0.54
CA SER A 59 -2.45 14.06 0.45
C SER A 59 -1.05 14.40 -0.07
N TYR A 60 -0.81 14.39 -1.38
CA TYR A 60 0.51 14.69 -1.96
C TYR A 60 1.11 16.04 -1.48
N ASP A 61 0.27 16.99 -1.06
CA ASP A 61 0.71 18.28 -0.47
C ASP A 61 0.89 18.24 1.06
N ASN A 62 0.40 17.21 1.79
CA ASN A 62 0.37 17.20 3.26
C ASN A 62 0.43 15.81 3.95
N ILE A 63 0.86 14.75 3.26
CA ILE A 63 0.96 13.42 3.86
C ILE A 63 2.18 13.38 4.79
N SER A 64 1.97 13.11 6.07
CA SER A 64 3.09 12.97 6.99
C SER A 64 3.78 11.62 6.76
N ASP A 65 5.10 11.61 6.94
CA ASP A 65 5.90 10.38 6.90
C ASP A 65 5.32 9.30 7.84
N GLU A 66 4.66 9.70 8.94
CA GLU A 66 3.99 8.81 9.89
C GLU A 66 2.82 8.03 9.29
N VAL A 67 2.04 8.66 8.39
CA VAL A 67 0.92 7.99 7.72
C VAL A 67 1.44 6.93 6.76
N ILE A 68 2.45 7.27 5.94
CA ILE A 68 3.06 6.30 5.03
C ILE A 68 3.73 5.18 5.83
N TRP A 69 4.43 5.52 6.91
CA TRP A 69 5.05 4.53 7.78
C TRP A 69 4.04 3.56 8.38
N THR A 70 2.88 4.06 8.80
CA THR A 70 1.78 3.23 9.31
C THR A 70 1.26 2.27 8.24
N ILE A 71 1.04 2.78 7.02
CA ILE A 71 0.64 1.97 5.86
C ILE A 71 1.67 0.86 5.62
N VAL A 72 2.95 1.20 5.57
CA VAL A 72 4.03 0.24 5.30
C VAL A 72 4.15 -0.80 6.40
N CYS A 73 4.02 -0.39 7.65
CA CYS A 73 4.26 -1.28 8.78
C CYS A 73 3.07 -2.17 9.11
N ARG A 74 1.84 -1.71 8.86
CA ARG A 74 0.61 -2.39 9.29
C ARG A 74 -0.27 -2.82 8.12
N GLU A 75 -0.62 -1.89 7.22
CA GLU A 75 -1.60 -2.16 6.16
C GLU A 75 -1.01 -3.04 5.04
N LEU A 76 0.22 -2.78 4.62
CA LEU A 76 0.89 -3.54 3.55
C LEU A 76 1.10 -5.03 3.89
N PRO A 77 1.57 -5.41 5.09
CA PRO A 77 1.69 -6.81 5.45
C PRO A 77 0.36 -7.55 5.45
N GLU A 78 -0.72 -6.92 5.91
CA GLU A 78 -2.07 -7.51 5.89
C GLU A 78 -2.56 -7.68 4.46
N LEU A 79 -2.35 -6.66 3.61
CA LEU A 79 -2.64 -6.76 2.18
C LEU A 79 -1.88 -7.93 1.54
N LYS A 80 -0.58 -8.07 1.81
CA LYS A 80 0.21 -9.16 1.27
C LYS A 80 -0.39 -10.52 1.67
N LYS A 81 -0.79 -10.69 2.93
CA LYS A 81 -1.44 -11.93 3.40
C LYS A 81 -2.74 -12.21 2.65
N ASP A 82 -3.59 -11.20 2.49
CA ASP A 82 -4.87 -11.36 1.78
C ASP A 82 -4.66 -11.76 0.31
N ILE A 83 -3.68 -11.18 -0.38
CA ILE A 83 -3.32 -11.57 -1.76
C ILE A 83 -2.70 -12.96 -1.82
N ASP A 84 -1.80 -13.30 -0.89
CA ASP A 84 -1.20 -14.63 -0.83
C ASP A 84 -2.28 -15.71 -0.63
N ASN A 85 -3.29 -15.45 0.22
CA ASN A 85 -4.41 -16.37 0.43
C ASN A 85 -5.27 -16.50 -0.84
N LEU A 86 -5.58 -15.38 -1.51
CA LEU A 86 -6.32 -15.36 -2.77
C LEU A 86 -5.61 -16.19 -3.85
N LEU A 87 -4.27 -16.12 -3.92
CA LEU A 87 -3.48 -16.88 -4.90
C LEU A 87 -3.35 -18.37 -4.55
N LYS A 88 -3.47 -18.73 -3.28
CA LYS A 88 -3.44 -20.13 -2.83
C LYS A 88 -4.77 -20.85 -3.05
N GLY A 89 -5.85 -20.13 -3.33
CA GLY A 89 -7.17 -20.71 -3.63
C GLY A 89 -7.91 -21.26 -2.40
N GLU A 90 -7.62 -20.73 -1.21
CA GLU A 90 -8.40 -20.99 0.02
C GLU A 90 -9.54 -19.98 0.21
#